data_AF-A0A349DAI1-F1
#
_entry.id   AF-A0A349DAI1-F1
#
_cell.length_a   1.000
_cell.length_b   1.000
_cell.length_c   1.000
_cell.angle_alpha   90.00
_cell.angle_beta   90.00
_cell.angle_gamma   90.00
#
_symmetry.space_group_name_H-M   'P 1'
#
loop_
_entity.id
_entity.type
_entity.pdbx_description
1 polymer ?
#
loop_
_entity_poly.entity_id
_entity_poly.type
_entity_poly.pdbx_seq_one_letter_code
_entity_poly.pdbx_strand_id
1 'polypeptide(L)' 'MINSDNLCMSCMKDIGTEKQCPYCGFHADSKQIEPYLPIRTVLGNRYLVGKLLEYNGDGATYMGLDLST' A
#
# COMPACT_ATOMS: atom_id res chain seq x y z
N MET A 1 -16.96 1.87 -6.64
CA MET A 1 -15.73 1.07 -6.82
C MET A 1 -14.58 2.05 -6.95
N ILE A 2 -13.71 2.12 -5.94
CA ILE A 2 -12.48 2.93 -6.03
C ILE A 2 -11.53 2.20 -6.99
N ASN A 3 -11.04 2.90 -8.01
CA ASN A 3 -9.97 2.37 -8.86
C ASN A 3 -8.63 2.47 -8.11
N SER A 4 -8.27 1.41 -7.40
CA SER A 4 -7.04 1.36 -6.59
C SER A 4 -5.77 1.11 -7.39
N ASP A 5 -5.86 0.86 -8.69
CA ASP A 5 -4.71 0.47 -9.51
C ASP A 5 -3.69 1.61 -9.62
N ASN A 6 -4.18 2.85 -9.66
CA ASN A 6 -3.35 4.04 -9.80
C ASN A 6 -2.86 4.61 -8.45
N LEU A 7 -3.12 3.94 -7.33
CA LEU A 7 -2.72 4.45 -6.02
C LEU A 7 -1.26 4.16 -5.72
N CYS A 8 -0.56 5.16 -5.18
CA CYS A 8 0.73 4.96 -4.54
C CYS A 8 0.54 4.18 -3.24
N MET A 9 1.15 2.99 -3.16
CA MET A 9 1.03 2.13 -1.99
C MET A 9 1.74 2.64 -0.74
N SER A 10 2.52 3.73 -0.82
CA SER A 10 3.17 4.34 0.35
C SER A 10 2.48 5.58 0.91
N CYS A 11 1.68 6.29 0.12
CA CYS A 11 0.99 7.51 0.58
C CYS A 11 -0.50 7.56 0.24
N MET A 12 -1.01 6.53 -0.44
CA MET A 12 -2.41 6.35 -0.86
C MET A 12 -2.98 7.48 -1.73
N LYS A 13 -2.11 8.28 -2.36
CA LYS A 13 -2.52 9.26 -3.38
C LYS A 13 -2.59 8.59 -4.75
N ASP A 14 -3.54 9.01 -5.57
CA ASP A 14 -3.58 8.65 -6.99
C ASP A 14 -2.35 9.24 -7.69
N ILE A 15 -1.63 8.40 -8.44
CA ILE A 15 -0.46 8.75 -9.23
C ILE A 15 -0.65 8.46 -10.72
N GLY A 16 -1.87 8.12 -11.15
CA GLY A 16 -2.17 7.75 -12.53
C GLY A 16 -1.35 6.55 -12.99
N THR A 17 -0.65 6.71 -14.11
CA THR A 17 0.20 5.68 -14.71
C THR A 17 1.68 5.79 -14.32
N GLU A 18 2.02 6.68 -13.38
CA GLU A 18 3.40 6.88 -12.96
C GLU A 18 3.91 5.67 -12.17
N LYS A 19 5.14 5.25 -12.47
CA LYS A 19 5.80 4.18 -11.70
C LYS A 19 6.46 4.71 -10.43
N GLN A 20 6.89 5.96 -10.42
CA GLN A 20 7.45 6.62 -9.26
C GLN A 20 6.50 7.70 -8.76
N CYS A 21 6.09 7.61 -7.50
CA CYS A 21 5.13 8.54 -6.93
C CYS A 21 5.73 9.96 -6.86
N PRO A 22 5.12 10.97 -7.51
CA PRO A 22 5.62 12.34 -7.50
C PRO A 22 5.48 13.02 -6.12
N TYR A 23 4.69 12.44 -5.21
CA TYR A 23 4.43 13.02 -3.89
C TYR A 23 5.35 12.52 -2.78
N CYS A 24 5.83 11.28 -2.88
CA CYS A 24 6.67 10.68 -1.82
C CYS A 24 7.88 9.88 -2.35
N GLY A 25 8.05 9.79 -3.68
CA GLY A 25 9.18 9.09 -4.30
C GLY A 25 9.10 7.57 -4.32
N PHE A 26 8.06 6.96 -3.75
CA PHE A 26 7.89 5.51 -3.72
C PHE A 26 7.71 4.92 -5.12
N HIS A 27 8.41 3.83 -5.42
CA HIS A 27 8.36 3.15 -6.71
C HIS A 27 7.39 1.97 -6.68
N ALA A 28 6.54 1.81 -7.69
CA ALA A 28 5.48 0.79 -7.77
C ALA A 28 6.01 -0.66 -7.74
N ASP A 29 7.21 -0.89 -8.30
CA ASP A 29 7.86 -2.21 -8.32
C ASP A 29 8.58 -2.56 -6.99
N SER A 30 8.49 -1.70 -5.97
CA SER A 30 9.07 -1.96 -4.66
C SER A 30 8.41 -3.17 -4.01
N LYS A 31 9.21 -4.07 -3.44
CA LYS A 31 8.72 -5.27 -2.75
C LYS A 31 8.57 -5.01 -1.25
N GLN A 32 7.63 -5.73 -0.62
CA GLN A 32 7.62 -5.85 0.84
C GLN A 32 8.76 -6.79 1.26
N ILE A 33 9.32 -6.56 2.45
CA ILE A 33 10.24 -7.51 3.08
C ILE A 33 9.45 -8.71 3.61
N GLU A 34 10.02 -9.91 3.52
CA GLU A 34 9.44 -11.11 4.14
C GLU A 34 9.62 -11.05 5.67
N PRO A 35 8.68 -11.58 6.49
CA PRO A 35 7.47 -12.32 6.13
C PRO A 35 6.19 -11.45 6.09
N TYR A 36 6.31 -10.16 5.82
CA TYR A 36 5.20 -9.21 5.91
C TYR A 36 4.27 -9.30 4.70
N LEU A 37 3.02 -8.86 4.88
CA LEU A 37 2.00 -8.99 3.84
C LEU A 37 2.45 -8.32 2.54
N PRO A 38 2.30 -8.97 1.38
CA PRO A 38 2.60 -8.34 0.09
C PRO A 38 1.84 -7.03 -0.09
N ILE A 39 2.48 -6.07 -0.75
CA ILE A 39 1.84 -4.82 -1.15
C ILE A 39 0.63 -5.16 -2.04
N ARG A 40 -0.49 -4.46 -1.83
CA ARG A 40 -1.82 -4.69 -2.44
C ARG A 40 -2.57 -5.93 -1.93
N THR A 41 -2.16 -6.54 -0.83
CA THR A 41 -2.99 -7.54 -0.16
C THR A 41 -4.33 -6.91 0.26
N VAL A 42 -5.44 -7.60 0.01
CA VAL A 42 -6.77 -7.18 0.49
C VAL A 42 -7.11 -7.97 1.76
N LEU A 43 -7.23 -7.28 2.89
CA LEU A 43 -7.59 -7.86 4.18
C LEU A 43 -9.07 -7.73 4.47
N GLY A 44 -9.69 -8.82 4.90
CA GLY A 44 -11.10 -8.85 5.30
C GLY A 44 -12.06 -8.38 4.20
N ASN A 45 -11.65 -8.48 2.93
CA ASN A 45 -12.40 -7.99 1.77
C ASN A 45 -12.75 -6.49 1.85
N ARG A 46 -11.97 -5.70 2.59
CA ARG A 46 -12.23 -4.28 2.88
C ARG A 46 -11.00 -3.40 2.82
N TYR A 47 -9.87 -3.84 3.36
CA TYR A 47 -8.70 -2.98 3.50
C TYR A 47 -7.63 -3.34 2.49
N LEU A 48 -7.26 -2.39 1.63
CA LEU A 48 -6.11 -2.53 0.75
C LEU A 48 -4.83 -2.17 1.52
N VAL A 49 -3.93 -3.14 1.64
CA VAL A 49 -2.65 -2.99 2.33
C VAL A 49 -1.61 -2.35 1.42
N GLY A 50 -0.97 -1.30 1.91
CA GLY A 50 0.16 -0.63 1.27
C GLY A 50 1.51 -1.04 1.86
N LYS A 51 2.45 -0.09 1.83
CA LYS A 51 3.81 -0.24 2.35
C LYS A 51 3.78 -0.45 3.87
N LEU A 52 4.63 -1.37 4.35
CA LEU A 52 4.99 -1.50 5.75
C LEU A 52 5.65 -0.20 6.26
N LEU A 53 5.15 0.32 7.37
CA LEU A 53 5.65 1.53 8.01
C LEU A 53 6.58 1.18 9.17
N GLU A 54 6.15 0.24 10.00
CA GLU A 54 6.85 -0.18 11.21
C GLU A 54 6.55 -1.64 11.49
N TYR A 55 7.51 -2.32 12.12
CA TYR A 55 7.31 -3.66 12.64
C TYR A 55 8.14 -3.84 13.91
N ASN A 56 7.67 -4.68 14.82
CA ASN A 56 8.36 -5.08 16.03
C ASN A 56 7.97 -6.52 16.40
N GLY A 57 8.31 -6.97 17.62
CA GLY A 57 8.00 -8.32 18.08
C GLY A 57 6.51 -8.60 18.26
N ASP A 58 5.67 -7.57 18.42
CA ASP A 58 4.24 -7.69 18.68
C ASP A 58 3.40 -7.56 17.40
N GLY A 59 3.88 -6.84 16.39
CA GLY A 59 3.11 -6.63 15.18
C GLY A 59 3.78 -5.81 14.08
N ALA A 60 2.97 -5.52 13.07
CA ALA A 60 3.36 -4.79 11.86
C ALA A 60 2.29 -3.76 11.51
N THR A 61 2.73 -2.53 11.28
CA THR A 61 1.88 -1.40 10.90
C THR A 61 2.05 -1.12 9.42
N TYR A 62 0.94 -1.06 8.68
CA TYR A 62 0.92 -0.81 7.24
C TYR A 62 0.16 0.48 6.92
N MET A 63 0.53 1.12 5.82
CA MET A 63 -0.41 2.02 5.14
C MET A 63 -1.64 1.22 4.70
N GLY A 64 -2.83 1.82 4.80
CA GLY A 64 -4.07 1.15 4.42
C GLY A 64 -5.06 2.10 3.75
N LEU A 65 -5.89 1.56 2.86
CA LEU A 65 -7.07 2.23 2.32
C LEU A 65 -8.31 1.37 2.61
N ASP A 66 -9.39 1.99 3.09
CA ASP A 66 -10.70 1.37 3.20
C ASP A 66 -11.41 1.40 1.83
N LEU A 67 -11.73 0.23 1.28
CA LEU A 67 -12.41 0.07 -0.01
C LEU A 67 -13.93 0.12 0.09
N SER A 68 -14.48 0.18 1.32
CA SER A 68 -15.92 0.16 1.57
C SER A 68 -16.55 1.54 1.79
N THR A 69 -15.73 2.60 1.81
CA THR A 69 -16.16 4.00 1.89
C THR A 69 -16.25 4.61 0.49
#